data_AF-A0A956GFD6-F1
#
_entry.id   AF-A0A956GFD6-F1
#
_cell.length_a   1.000
_cell.length_b   1.000
_cell.length_c   1.000
_cell.angle_alpha   90.00
_cell.angle_beta   90.00
_cell.angle_gamma   90.00
#
_symmetry.space_group_name_H-M   'P 1'
#
loop_
_entity.id
_entity.type
_entity.pdbx_description
1 polymer ?
#
loop_
_entity_poly.entity_id
_entity_poly.type
_entity_poly.pdbx_seq_one_letter_code
_entity_poly.pdbx_strand_id
1 'polypeptide(L)'
;MRALLKRLRRDESGQGMTEYIIIVALIAIAAIGVVTIFGDNIRDLFAGATNALAGETKVKVGTEKARTSHTKSKTLKSFAEDNKGSNQ
;
A
#
# COMPACT_ATOMS: atom_id res chain seq x y z
N MET A 1 57.33 18.33 -0.44
CA MET A 1 56.32 18.07 0.62
C MET A 1 54.92 18.62 0.31
N ARG A 2 54.75 19.82 -0.28
CA ARG A 2 53.41 20.40 -0.55
C ARG A 2 52.53 19.62 -1.55
N ALA A 3 53.12 18.85 -2.47
CA ALA A 3 52.37 18.08 -3.47
C ALA A 3 51.72 16.79 -2.90
N LEU A 4 52.28 16.20 -1.85
CA LEU A 4 51.75 14.99 -1.21
C LEU A 4 50.49 15.30 -0.39
N LEU A 5 50.52 16.40 0.37
CA LEU A 5 49.38 16.93 1.13
C LEU A 5 48.21 17.39 0.22
N LYS A 6 48.49 17.75 -1.04
CA LYS A 6 47.47 18.17 -2.02
C LYS A 6 46.74 16.99 -2.66
N ARG A 7 47.35 15.80 -2.71
CA ARG A 7 46.71 14.56 -3.18
C ARG A 7 45.78 13.98 -2.10
N LEU A 8 46.18 14.04 -0.82
CA LEU A 8 45.35 13.61 0.31
C LEU A 8 44.09 14.47 0.52
N ARG A 9 44.05 15.70 0.01
CA ARG A 9 42.88 16.61 0.05
C ARG A 9 42.01 16.54 -1.22
N ARG A 10 42.17 15.53 -2.08
CA ARG A 10 41.50 15.47 -3.39
C ARG A 10 40.73 14.17 -3.65
N ASP A 11 40.71 13.26 -2.69
CA ASP A 11 39.91 12.02 -2.72
C ASP A 11 38.53 12.20 -2.04
N GLU A 12 37.97 13.41 -2.07
CA GLU A 12 36.62 13.72 -1.57
C GLU A 12 35.54 13.51 -2.66
N SER A 13 35.94 13.22 -3.90
CA SER A 13 35.04 13.13 -5.06
C SER A 13 34.13 11.88 -5.06
N GLY A 14 34.45 10.87 -4.24
CA GLY A 14 33.67 9.64 -4.10
C GLY A 14 32.97 9.47 -2.75
N GLN A 15 33.40 10.21 -1.72
CA GLN A 15 32.93 10.03 -0.34
C GLN A 15 31.43 10.33 -0.21
N GLY A 16 30.96 11.41 -0.82
CA GLY A 16 29.55 11.79 -0.77
C GLY A 16 28.63 10.88 -1.59
N MET A 17 29.02 10.45 -2.79
CA MET A 17 28.11 9.74 -3.70
C MET A 17 27.63 8.40 -3.13
N THR A 18 28.54 7.61 -2.53
CA THR A 18 28.16 6.33 -1.93
C THR A 18 27.37 6.51 -0.64
N GLU A 19 27.69 7.51 0.18
CA GLU A 19 26.95 7.81 1.41
C GLU A 19 25.51 8.24 1.11
N TYR A 20 25.32 9.12 0.12
CA TYR A 20 23.99 9.52 -0.33
C TYR A 20 23.19 8.35 -0.90
N ILE A 21 23.82 7.45 -1.68
CA ILE A 21 23.15 6.25 -2.20
C ILE A 21 22.67 5.34 -1.06
N ILE A 22 23.48 5.16 -0.02
CA ILE A 22 23.11 4.34 1.15
C ILE A 22 21.92 4.97 1.89
N ILE A 23 21.95 6.28 2.14
CA ILE A 23 20.84 6.98 2.81
C ILE A 23 19.54 6.87 1.98
N VAL A 24 19.63 7.07 0.65
CA VAL A 24 18.49 6.93 -0.25
C VAL A 24 17.93 5.51 -0.23
N ALA A 25 18.79 4.48 -0.23
CA ALA A 25 18.35 3.10 -0.13
C ALA A 25 17.60 2.81 1.18
N LEU A 26 18.07 3.35 2.31
CA LEU A 26 17.40 3.23 3.61
C LEU A 26 16.03 3.92 3.62
N ILE A 27 15.95 5.13 3.06
CA ILE A 27 14.68 5.87 2.93
C ILE A 27 13.70 5.09 2.03
N ALA A 28 14.17 4.51 0.93
CA ALA A 28 13.34 3.74 0.02
C ALA A 28 12.72 2.52 0.70
N ILE A 29 13.51 1.76 1.48
CA ILE A 29 13.01 0.61 2.24
C ILE A 29 11.97 1.05 3.28
N ALA A 30 12.26 2.14 4.02
CA ALA A 30 11.31 2.68 5.00
C ALA A 30 10.00 3.14 4.32
N ALA A 31 10.09 3.80 3.17
CA ALA A 31 8.94 4.25 2.39
C ALA A 31 8.09 3.08 1.90
N ILE A 32 8.69 2.00 1.41
CA ILE A 32 7.97 0.77 1.04
C ILE A 32 7.20 0.24 2.25
N GLY A 33 7.84 0.18 3.43
CA GLY A 33 7.18 -0.25 4.66
C GLY A 33 5.96 0.60 5.02
N VAL A 34 6.12 1.92 5.06
CA VAL A 34 5.02 2.85 5.36
C VAL A 34 3.89 2.75 4.34
N VAL A 35 4.20 2.78 3.04
CA VAL A 35 3.17 2.72 1.99
C VAL A 35 2.45 1.38 2.00
N THR A 36 3.13 0.29 2.33
CA THR A 36 2.48 -1.03 2.43
C THR A 36 1.52 -1.10 3.61
N ILE A 37 1.91 -0.56 4.77
CA ILE A 37 1.08 -0.60 5.99
C ILE A 37 -0.10 0.37 5.91
N PHE A 38 0.13 1.58 5.38
CA PHE A 38 -0.86 2.65 5.38
C PHE A 38 -1.58 2.84 4.04
N GLY A 39 -1.14 2.19 2.96
CA GLY A 39 -1.67 2.39 1.61
C GLY A 39 -3.15 2.07 1.48
N ASP A 40 -3.61 0.96 2.07
CA ASP A 40 -5.04 0.61 2.04
C ASP A 40 -5.89 1.62 2.83
N ASN A 41 -5.43 2.04 4.02
CA ASN A 41 -6.12 3.08 4.81
C ASN A 41 -6.22 4.41 4.06
N ILE A 42 -5.13 4.83 3.40
CA ILE A 42 -5.12 6.05 2.59
C ILE A 42 -6.11 5.90 1.42
N ARG A 43 -6.10 4.76 0.71
CA ARG A 43 -7.04 4.51 -0.40
C ARG A 43 -8.49 4.58 0.06
N ASP A 44 -8.80 4.02 1.22
CA ASP A 44 -10.14 4.01 1.80
C ASP A 44 -10.62 5.42 2.17
N LEU A 45 -9.73 6.26 2.72
CA LEU A 45 -10.02 7.67 3.00
C LEU A 45 -10.29 8.46 1.72
N PHE A 46 -9.47 8.27 0.69
CA PHE A 46 -9.68 8.92 -0.61
C PHE A 46 -10.98 8.46 -1.26
N ALA A 47 -11.29 7.16 -1.25
CA ALA A 47 -12.54 6.63 -1.78
C ALA A 47 -13.75 7.19 -1.03
N GLY A 48 -13.67 7.31 0.30
CA GLY A 48 -14.70 7.95 1.11
C GLY A 48 -14.90 9.42 0.74
N ALA A 49 -13.82 10.18 0.57
CA ALA A 49 -13.88 11.58 0.16
C ALA A 49 -14.46 11.75 -1.25
N THR A 50 -14.06 10.92 -2.21
CA THR A 50 -14.60 10.93 -3.58
C THR A 50 -16.09 10.59 -3.60
N ASN A 51 -16.53 9.59 -2.83
CA ASN A 51 -17.93 9.21 -2.76
C ASN A 51 -18.80 10.29 -2.11
N ALA A 52 -18.31 10.91 -1.03
CA ALA A 52 -18.98 12.05 -0.40
C ALA A 52 -19.12 13.22 -1.37
N LEU A 53 -18.09 13.51 -2.15
CA LEU A 53 -18.14 14.54 -3.20
C LEU A 53 -19.12 14.19 -4.33
N ALA A 54 -19.25 12.91 -4.66
CA ALA A 54 -20.21 12.41 -5.65
C ALA A 54 -21.66 12.37 -5.14
N GLY A 55 -21.91 12.69 -3.86
CA GLY A 55 -23.25 12.65 -3.25
C GLY A 55 -23.75 11.24 -2.90
N GLU A 56 -22.89 10.23 -2.98
CA GLU A 56 -23.20 8.84 -2.64
C GLU A 56 -23.23 8.67 -1.11
N THR A 57 -24.41 8.38 -0.56
CA THR A 57 -24.62 8.20 0.89
C THR A 57 -24.29 6.79 1.39
N LYS A 58 -24.00 5.84 0.48
CA LYS A 58 -23.63 4.46 0.83
C LYS A 58 -22.16 4.21 0.57
N VAL A 59 -21.31 4.82 1.39
CA VAL A 59 -19.87 4.54 1.36
C VAL A 59 -19.63 3.14 1.93
N LYS A 60 -19.57 2.13 1.06
CA LYS A 60 -18.99 0.82 1.40
C LYS A 60 -17.47 0.97 1.41
N VAL A 61 -16.92 1.51 2.49
CA VAL A 61 -15.46 1.51 2.70
C VAL A 61 -15.04 0.06 2.82
N GLY A 62 -14.20 -0.37 1.88
CA GLY A 62 -13.92 -1.78 1.63
C GLY A 62 -13.08 -2.43 2.72
N THR A 63 -13.71 -2.91 3.78
CA THR A 63 -13.15 -4.00 4.61
C THR A 63 -13.37 -5.37 3.94
N GLU A 64 -13.30 -5.45 2.61
CA GLU A 64 -13.65 -6.63 1.80
C GLU A 64 -12.41 -7.31 1.18
N LYS A 65 -11.20 -7.09 1.71
CA LYS A 65 -9.99 -7.79 1.23
C LYS A 65 -9.35 -8.77 2.21
N ALA A 66 -10.02 -9.15 3.30
CA ALA A 66 -9.48 -10.18 4.20
C ALA A 66 -10.47 -11.27 4.68
N ARG A 67 -11.77 -11.22 4.36
CA ARG A 67 -12.74 -12.18 4.91
C ARG A 67 -13.92 -12.58 4.01
N THR A 68 -13.71 -12.89 2.72
CA THR A 68 -14.85 -13.45 1.96
C THR A 68 -14.51 -14.45 0.85
N SER A 69 -13.32 -15.06 0.89
CA SER A 69 -13.07 -16.29 0.11
C SER A 69 -13.66 -17.54 0.78
N HIS A 70 -14.21 -17.45 2.01
CA HIS A 70 -14.82 -18.60 2.70
C HIS A 70 -16.18 -18.37 3.38
N THR A 71 -16.67 -17.14 3.49
CA THR A 71 -18.07 -16.90 3.87
C THR A 71 -18.90 -16.86 2.60
N LYS A 72 -19.27 -18.05 2.13
CA LYS A 72 -20.38 -18.24 1.18
C LYS A 72 -21.60 -17.58 1.83
N SER A 73 -21.82 -16.30 1.54
CA SER A 73 -22.91 -15.52 2.09
C SER A 73 -24.20 -16.17 1.61
N LYS A 74 -24.80 -17.00 2.47
CA LYS A 74 -26.11 -17.60 2.26
C LYS A 74 -27.13 -16.49 2.34
N THR A 75 -27.27 -15.78 1.23
CA THR A 75 -28.33 -14.78 1.05
C THR A 75 -29.65 -15.48 0.75
N LEU A 76 -30.75 -14.76 0.89
CA LEU A 76 -32.11 -15.27 0.63
C LEU A 76 -32.26 -15.97 -0.74
N LYS A 77 -31.41 -15.64 -1.72
CA LYS A 77 -31.34 -16.32 -3.02
C LYS A 77 -30.87 -17.78 -2.91
N SER A 78 -29.90 -18.09 -2.05
CA SER A 78 -29.42 -19.47 -1.84
C SER A 78 -30.47 -20.37 -1.19
N PHE A 79 -31.31 -19.81 -0.33
CA PHE A 79 -32.43 -20.55 0.27
C PHE A 79 -33.55 -20.83 -0.74
N ALA A 80 -33.79 -19.91 -1.68
CA ALA A 80 -34.76 -20.11 -2.75
C ALA A 80 -34.29 -21.14 -3.80
N GLU A 81 -32.98 -21.20 -4.08
CA GLU A 81 -32.40 -22.20 -4.99
C GLU A 81 -32.39 -23.61 -4.39
N ASP A 82 -32.05 -23.77 -3.10
CA ASP A 82 -32.04 -25.08 -2.42
C ASP A 82 -33.44 -25.74 -2.38
N ASN A 83 -34.52 -24.95 -2.31
CA ASN A 83 -35.90 -25.46 -2.29
C ASN A 83 -36.45 -25.77 -3.70
N LYS A 84 -35.76 -25.32 -4.75
CA LYS A 84 -36.17 -25.58 -6.15
C LYS A 84 -35.69 -26.94 -6.65
N GLY A 85 -34.72 -27.55 -5.96
CA GLY A 85 -34.16 -28.87 -6.28
C GLY A 85 -34.80 -30.05 -5.55
N SER A 86 -35.73 -29.82 -4.60
CA SER A 86 -36.37 -30.88 -3.80
C SER A 86 -37.71 -31.38 -4.36
N ASN A 87 -38.11 -30.91 -5.55
CA ASN A 87 -39.32 -31.34 -6.26
C ASN A 87 -38.98 -32.09 -7.56
N GLN A 88 -38.03 -33.03 -7.47
CA GLN A 88 -37.98 -34.20 -8.35
C GLN A 88 -38.28 -35.45 -7.52
#